data_AF-A0A3L6SXC5-F1
#
_entry.id   AF-A0A3L6SXC5-F1
#
_cell.length_a   1.000
_cell.length_b   1.000
_cell.length_c   1.000
_cell.angle_alpha   90.00
_cell.angle_beta   90.00
_cell.angle_gamma   90.00
#
_symmetry.space_group_name_H-M   'P 1'
#
loop_
_entity.id
_entity.type
_entity.pdbx_description
1 polymer ?
#
loop_
_entity_poly.entity_id
_entity_poly.type
_entity_poly.pdbx_seq_one_letter_code
_entity_poly.pdbx_strand_id
1 'polypeptide(L)'
;MANCKGDYVSPTNKLCADVLQTIKNLNSEVDSKDILQPVCPLDSPNPGRDALARRSLAEEHYYRISDPPAEPSSRCFEYRYYLSYFWANDNATRAALGVKEGTVTEWVRCKRSGFPYTYDVPSSIEYHFNLTTRGYRALVYSGDLDLTIPFSGTHAWIRSFNFSIADDWRAWHLDGQAAGFTIKYANNLTFATVKGGRHAAPGNRPKECFAMAKRWLDNKPL
;
A
#
# COMPACT_ATOMS: atom_id res chain seq x y z
N MET A 1 13.12 -15.99 -14.08
CA MET A 1 13.64 -15.76 -12.71
C MET A 1 15.03 -16.36 -12.46
N ALA A 2 15.34 -17.60 -12.87
CA ALA A 2 16.66 -18.24 -12.61
C ALA A 2 17.88 -17.41 -13.07
N ASN A 3 17.74 -16.68 -14.19
CA ASN A 3 18.79 -15.84 -14.76
C ASN A 3 18.99 -14.50 -14.01
N CYS A 4 18.17 -14.18 -13.02
CA CYS A 4 18.21 -12.92 -12.28
C CYS A 4 19.17 -12.93 -11.10
N LYS A 5 19.51 -14.11 -10.54
CA LYS A 5 20.47 -14.26 -9.42
C LYS A 5 20.24 -13.29 -8.23
N GLY A 6 18.98 -12.94 -7.93
CA GLY A 6 18.64 -12.00 -6.86
C GLY A 6 18.53 -10.53 -7.27
N ASP A 7 18.96 -10.17 -8.49
CA ASP A 7 18.81 -8.81 -9.03
C ASP A 7 17.50 -8.70 -9.82
N TYR A 8 16.49 -8.16 -9.16
CA TYR A 8 15.14 -7.97 -9.69
C TYR A 8 14.76 -6.50 -9.87
N VAL A 9 15.68 -5.58 -9.59
CA VAL A 9 15.41 -4.13 -9.63
C VAL A 9 16.07 -3.51 -10.85
N SER A 10 17.35 -3.81 -11.06
CA SER A 10 18.15 -3.24 -12.15
C SER A 10 19.03 -4.32 -12.79
N PRO A 11 18.42 -5.40 -13.33
CA PRO A 11 19.18 -6.53 -13.83
C PRO A 11 20.11 -6.14 -14.98
N THR A 12 21.39 -6.42 -14.81
CA THR A 12 22.38 -6.31 -15.89
C THR A 12 22.28 -7.48 -16.89
N ASN A 13 21.67 -8.60 -16.48
CA ASN A 13 21.47 -9.76 -17.34
C ASN A 13 20.27 -9.56 -18.28
N LYS A 14 20.52 -9.60 -19.60
CA LYS A 14 19.48 -9.40 -20.62
C LYS A 14 18.29 -10.36 -20.48
N LEU A 15 18.53 -11.66 -20.27
CA LEU A 15 17.45 -12.63 -20.11
C LEU A 15 16.60 -12.36 -18.86
N CYS A 16 17.22 -11.87 -17.78
CA CYS A 16 16.46 -11.42 -16.62
C CYS A 16 15.64 -10.16 -16.95
N ALA A 17 16.27 -9.16 -17.56
CA ALA A 17 15.61 -7.92 -17.95
C ALA A 17 14.39 -8.17 -18.84
N ASP A 18 14.50 -9.07 -19.83
CA ASP A 18 13.40 -9.44 -20.73
C ASP A 18 12.23 -10.09 -19.96
N VAL A 19 12.54 -10.98 -19.00
CA VAL A 19 11.53 -11.60 -18.13
C VAL A 19 10.85 -10.57 -17.22
N LEU A 20 11.62 -9.67 -16.60
CA LEU A 20 11.06 -8.62 -15.75
C LEU A 20 10.20 -7.64 -16.55
N GLN A 21 10.62 -7.32 -17.77
CA GLN A 21 9.82 -6.48 -18.67
C GLN A 21 8.51 -7.17 -19.04
N THR A 22 8.53 -8.48 -19.28
CA THR A 22 7.31 -9.27 -19.53
C THR A 22 6.37 -9.22 -18.32
N ILE A 23 6.89 -9.44 -17.10
CA ILE A 23 6.11 -9.34 -15.87
C ILE A 23 5.53 -7.93 -15.70
N LYS A 24 6.33 -6.90 -15.95
CA LYS A 24 5.90 -5.50 -15.88
C LYS A 24 4.76 -5.19 -16.85
N ASN A 25 4.83 -5.72 -18.07
CA ASN A 25 3.76 -5.56 -19.06
C ASN A 25 2.47 -6.25 -18.59
N LEU A 26 2.55 -7.50 -18.12
CA LEU A 26 1.39 -8.23 -17.61
C LEU A 26 0.76 -7.52 -16.40
N ASN A 27 1.58 -7.01 -15.48
CA ASN A 27 1.11 -6.26 -14.32
C ASN A 27 0.52 -4.89 -14.67
N SER A 28 0.82 -4.33 -15.85
CA SER A 28 0.26 -3.03 -16.27
C SER A 28 -1.24 -3.11 -16.59
N GLU A 29 -1.75 -4.31 -16.83
CA GLU A 29 -3.18 -4.57 -17.10
C GLU A 29 -4.01 -4.76 -15.81
N VAL A 30 -3.37 -4.67 -14.63
CA VAL A 30 -3.97 -4.98 -13.33
C VAL A 30 -3.82 -3.79 -12.38
N ASP A 31 -4.86 -3.46 -11.61
CA ASP A 31 -4.73 -2.43 -10.56
C ASP A 31 -3.80 -2.93 -9.46
N SER A 32 -2.66 -2.26 -9.32
CA SER A 32 -1.61 -2.64 -8.36
C SER A 32 -2.05 -2.60 -6.89
N LYS A 33 -3.14 -1.90 -6.56
CA LYS A 33 -3.64 -1.80 -5.17
C LYS A 33 -4.77 -2.79 -4.88
N ASP A 34 -5.38 -3.36 -5.91
CA ASP A 34 -6.46 -4.34 -5.86
C ASP A 34 -6.59 -5.05 -7.21
N ILE A 35 -6.04 -6.25 -7.29
CA ILE A 35 -5.99 -7.03 -8.52
C ILE A 35 -7.38 -7.37 -9.12
N LEU A 36 -8.47 -7.14 -8.39
CA LEU A 36 -9.84 -7.36 -8.88
C LEU A 36 -10.53 -6.09 -9.37
N GLN A 37 -9.92 -4.91 -9.20
CA GLN A 37 -10.47 -3.64 -9.66
C GLN A 37 -10.00 -3.29 -11.07
N PRO A 38 -10.79 -2.50 -11.83
CA PRO A 38 -10.32 -1.95 -13.10
C PRO A 38 -9.10 -1.05 -12.86
N VAL A 39 -8.20 -1.00 -13.85
CA VAL A 39 -7.10 -0.05 -13.85
C VAL A 39 -7.69 1.36 -13.90
N CYS A 40 -7.46 2.10 -12.81
CA CYS A 40 -7.94 3.47 -12.66
C CYS A 40 -6.77 4.44 -12.82
N PRO A 41 -6.93 5.53 -13.60
CA PRO A 41 -5.94 6.60 -13.63
C PRO A 41 -5.68 7.07 -12.20
N LEU A 42 -4.41 7.10 -11.79
CA LEU A 42 -4.04 7.67 -10.49
C LEU A 42 -4.51 9.12 -10.43
N ASP A 43 -4.99 9.56 -9.26
CA ASP A 43 -5.27 10.96 -8.89
C ASP A 43 -3.99 11.81 -9.01
N SER A 44 -3.59 12.09 -10.23
CA SER A 44 -2.50 12.98 -10.60
C SER A 44 -3.09 13.87 -11.70
N PRO A 45 -2.80 15.18 -11.73
CA PRO A 45 -3.39 16.11 -12.70
C PRO A 45 -3.12 15.82 -14.18
N ASN A 46 -2.41 14.73 -14.51
CA ASN A 46 -2.03 14.41 -15.87
C ASN A 46 -2.98 13.37 -16.50
N PRO A 47 -3.51 13.65 -17.71
CA PRO A 47 -4.21 12.67 -18.51
C PRO A 47 -3.22 11.64 -19.11
N GLY A 48 -3.54 10.36 -19.01
CA GLY A 48 -3.06 9.30 -19.91
C GLY A 48 -1.59 8.86 -19.79
N ARG A 49 -1.30 7.91 -18.90
CA ARG A 49 -0.01 7.20 -18.91
C ARG A 49 0.08 6.05 -19.92
N ASP A 50 -1.02 5.58 -20.52
CA ASP A 50 -0.96 4.38 -21.38
C ASP A 50 -0.84 4.64 -22.88
N ALA A 51 -1.09 5.85 -23.38
CA ALA A 51 -0.92 6.15 -24.81
C ALA A 51 0.45 6.73 -25.19
N LEU A 52 1.19 7.33 -24.25
CA LEU A 52 2.40 8.12 -24.53
C LEU A 52 3.73 7.44 -24.13
N ALA A 53 3.70 6.28 -23.45
CA ALA A 53 4.93 5.58 -23.05
C ALA A 53 5.77 5.04 -24.23
N ARG A 54 5.31 5.19 -25.48
CA ARG A 54 6.08 4.79 -26.67
C ARG A 54 7.02 5.86 -27.22
N ARG A 55 6.90 7.15 -26.85
CA ARG A 55 7.83 8.19 -27.34
C ARG A 55 7.81 9.40 -26.40
N SER A 56 8.86 9.60 -25.59
CA SER A 56 9.50 10.92 -25.45
C SER A 56 10.67 10.86 -24.48
N LEU A 57 11.83 11.31 -24.97
CA LEU A 57 12.95 11.83 -24.18
C LEU A 57 12.50 13.08 -23.40
N ALA A 58 13.19 13.36 -22.30
CA ALA A 58 13.32 14.63 -21.58
C ALA A 58 12.17 15.64 -21.67
N GLU A 59 11.50 15.90 -20.55
CA GLU A 59 11.10 17.28 -20.20
C GLU A 59 10.74 17.36 -18.71
N GLU A 60 11.55 18.14 -17.97
CA GLU A 60 11.26 18.60 -16.62
C GLU A 60 10.09 19.58 -16.67
N HIS A 61 8.87 19.11 -16.42
CA HIS A 61 7.73 20.00 -16.21
C HIS A 61 7.57 20.29 -14.72
N TYR A 62 7.90 21.53 -14.34
CA TYR A 62 7.68 22.09 -13.02
C TYR A 62 6.19 22.41 -12.85
N TYR A 63 5.42 21.52 -12.22
CA TYR A 63 3.96 21.65 -12.14
C TYR A 63 3.50 22.65 -11.08
N ARG A 64 2.61 23.57 -11.48
CA ARG A 64 1.86 24.47 -10.58
C ARG A 64 0.98 23.62 -9.65
N ILE A 65 1.00 23.98 -8.38
CA ILE A 65 0.34 23.26 -7.27
C ILE A 65 -1.18 23.52 -7.24
N SER A 66 -1.73 24.34 -8.14
CA SER A 66 -3.02 25.02 -7.94
C SER A 66 -4.21 24.50 -8.76
N ASP A 67 -4.08 23.39 -9.49
CA ASP A 67 -5.19 22.85 -10.27
C ASP A 67 -5.88 21.70 -9.52
N PRO A 68 -7.23 21.67 -9.45
CA PRO A 68 -7.95 20.59 -8.81
C PRO A 68 -7.59 19.24 -9.46
N PRO A 69 -7.65 18.13 -8.69
CA PRO A 69 -7.35 16.81 -9.23
C PRO A 69 -8.27 16.50 -10.41
N ALA A 70 -7.73 15.84 -11.43
CA ALA A 70 -8.54 15.37 -12.56
C ALA A 70 -9.63 14.41 -12.05
N GLU A 71 -10.87 14.58 -12.52
CA GLU A 71 -11.99 13.73 -12.08
C GLU A 71 -11.77 12.29 -12.56
N PRO A 72 -11.67 11.30 -11.64
CA PRO A 72 -11.59 9.90 -12.01
C PRO A 72 -13.00 9.37 -12.34
N SER A 73 -13.06 8.23 -13.04
CA SER A 73 -14.32 7.52 -13.24
C SER A 73 -15.01 7.22 -11.90
N SER A 74 -16.32 7.39 -11.81
CA SER A 74 -17.10 7.07 -10.61
C SER A 74 -17.04 5.59 -10.22
N ARG A 75 -16.62 4.71 -11.13
CA ARG A 75 -16.35 3.29 -10.86
C ARG A 75 -15.01 3.04 -10.17
N CYS A 76 -14.13 4.03 -10.17
CA CYS A 76 -12.83 3.96 -9.52
C CYS A 76 -12.94 4.28 -8.03
N PHE A 77 -12.19 3.55 -7.22
CA PHE A 77 -12.12 3.85 -5.79
C PHE A 77 -11.48 5.21 -5.51
N GLU A 78 -10.58 5.64 -6.40
CA GLU A 78 -9.95 6.95 -6.45
C GLU A 78 -10.98 8.10 -6.43
N TYR A 79 -12.21 7.88 -6.92
CA TYR A 79 -13.29 8.87 -6.81
C TYR A 79 -13.56 9.31 -5.37
N ARG A 80 -13.36 8.42 -4.38
CA ARG A 80 -13.46 8.78 -2.96
C ARG A 80 -12.38 9.78 -2.54
N TYR A 81 -11.18 9.67 -3.10
CA TYR A 81 -10.09 10.59 -2.82
C TYR A 81 -10.31 11.93 -3.54
N TYR A 82 -10.85 11.90 -4.76
CA TYR A 82 -11.31 13.09 -5.46
C TYR A 82 -12.32 13.89 -4.62
N LEU A 83 -13.34 13.23 -4.05
CA LEU A 83 -14.30 13.90 -3.16
C LEU A 83 -13.64 14.45 -1.87
N SER A 84 -12.64 13.74 -1.33
CA SER A 84 -11.93 14.20 -0.13
C SER A 84 -11.19 15.53 -0.34
N TYR A 85 -10.74 15.82 -1.58
CA TYR A 85 -10.11 17.09 -1.91
C TYR A 85 -11.06 18.28 -1.73
N PHE A 86 -12.29 18.18 -2.25
CA PHE A 86 -13.29 19.24 -2.09
C PHE A 86 -13.72 19.38 -0.65
N TRP A 87 -13.98 18.26 0.03
CA TRP A 87 -14.35 18.27 1.44
C TRP A 87 -13.28 18.94 2.30
N ALA A 88 -12.01 18.59 2.13
CA ALA A 88 -10.90 19.12 2.93
C ALA A 88 -10.56 20.59 2.61
N ASN A 89 -10.86 21.05 1.39
CA ASN A 89 -10.64 22.44 0.98
C ASN A 89 -11.85 23.35 1.16
N ASP A 90 -13.01 22.82 1.54
CA ASP A 90 -14.18 23.62 1.88
C ASP A 90 -13.91 24.52 3.11
N ASN A 91 -14.31 25.78 3.02
CA ASN A 91 -14.05 26.76 4.07
C ASN A 91 -14.72 26.40 5.40
N ALA A 92 -15.93 25.83 5.37
CA ALA A 92 -16.62 25.43 6.58
C ALA A 92 -15.92 24.21 7.21
N THR A 93 -15.49 23.23 6.42
CA THR A 93 -14.68 22.11 6.91
C THR A 93 -13.37 22.61 7.53
N ARG A 94 -12.65 23.51 6.85
CA ARG A 94 -11.38 24.06 7.34
C ARG A 94 -11.56 24.82 8.64
N ALA A 95 -12.61 25.64 8.75
CA ALA A 95 -12.96 26.34 9.97
C ALA A 95 -13.30 25.35 11.11
N ALA A 96 -14.10 24.32 10.83
CA ALA A 96 -14.48 23.30 11.80
C ALA A 96 -13.29 22.46 12.30
N LEU A 97 -12.30 22.20 11.43
CA LEU A 97 -11.06 21.53 11.79
C LEU A 97 -10.02 22.47 12.44
N GLY A 98 -10.32 23.76 12.60
CA GLY A 98 -9.43 24.74 13.21
C GLY A 98 -8.21 25.12 12.35
N VAL A 99 -8.30 24.97 11.02
CA VAL A 99 -7.25 25.38 10.10
C VAL A 99 -7.20 26.91 10.05
N LYS A 100 -6.11 27.50 10.55
CA LYS A 100 -5.93 28.95 10.59
C LYS A 100 -5.78 29.52 9.19
N GLU A 101 -6.56 30.55 8.89
CA GLU A 101 -6.48 31.27 7.62
C GLU A 101 -5.05 31.81 7.40
N GLY A 102 -4.57 31.76 6.15
CA GLY A 102 -3.22 32.18 5.78
C GLY A 102 -2.08 31.20 6.11
N THR A 103 -2.31 30.12 6.86
CA THR A 103 -1.22 29.17 7.19
C THR A 103 -0.95 28.12 6.11
N VAL A 104 -2.01 27.63 5.47
CA VAL A 104 -1.95 26.66 4.38
C VAL A 104 -2.94 27.10 3.32
N THR A 105 -2.49 27.24 2.08
CA THR A 105 -3.35 27.71 0.97
C THR A 105 -4.31 26.61 0.52
N GLU A 106 -3.83 25.37 0.48
CA GLU A 106 -4.56 24.25 -0.13
C GLU A 106 -4.17 22.95 0.57
N TRP A 107 -5.15 22.09 0.81
CA TRP A 107 -4.92 20.72 1.19
C TRP A 107 -4.78 19.85 -0.06
N VAL A 108 -3.69 19.11 -0.14
CA VAL A 108 -3.45 18.10 -1.17
C VAL A 108 -3.17 16.76 -0.49
N ARG A 109 -3.81 15.68 -0.95
CA ARG A 109 -3.72 14.36 -0.32
C ARG A 109 -2.29 13.82 -0.27
N CYS A 110 -1.56 13.90 -1.39
CA CYS A 110 -0.19 13.43 -1.50
C CYS A 110 0.62 14.38 -2.40
N LYS A 111 1.46 15.21 -1.80
CA LYS A 111 2.39 16.06 -2.56
C LYS A 111 3.63 15.23 -2.94
N ARG A 112 3.71 14.83 -4.22
CA ARG A 112 4.75 13.93 -4.76
C ARG A 112 6.08 14.61 -5.06
N SER A 113 6.09 15.93 -5.19
CA SER A 113 7.27 16.72 -5.55
C SER A 113 7.49 17.86 -4.54
N GLY A 114 8.71 18.38 -4.51
CA GLY A 114 9.05 19.53 -3.64
C GLY A 114 9.23 19.17 -2.17
N PHE A 115 9.48 17.89 -1.85
CA PHE A 115 10.02 17.45 -0.56
C PHE A 115 11.42 16.89 -0.75
N PRO A 116 12.43 17.36 0.02
CA PRO A 116 13.77 16.78 -0.01
C PRO A 116 13.78 15.46 0.77
N TYR A 117 13.23 14.41 0.16
CA TYR A 117 13.27 13.07 0.72
C TYR A 117 14.40 12.25 0.10
N THR A 118 15.28 11.70 0.93
CA THR A 118 16.38 10.82 0.52
C THR A 118 16.07 9.39 0.93
N TYR A 119 16.24 8.43 0.03
CA TYR A 119 16.11 7.00 0.34
C TYR A 119 17.41 6.48 0.96
N ASP A 120 17.61 6.75 2.25
CA ASP A 120 18.81 6.40 3.01
C ASP A 120 18.68 5.13 3.87
N VAL A 121 17.46 4.63 4.06
CA VAL A 121 17.18 3.35 4.72
C VAL A 121 16.86 2.27 3.68
N PRO A 122 17.80 1.34 3.38
CA PRO A 122 17.59 0.33 2.34
C PRO A 122 16.59 -0.76 2.75
N SER A 123 16.42 -1.01 4.06
CA SER A 123 15.46 -2.00 4.59
C SER A 123 15.08 -1.71 6.03
N SER A 124 13.80 -1.93 6.37
CA SER A 124 13.29 -1.84 7.75
C SER A 124 13.29 -3.18 8.50
N ILE A 125 13.66 -4.28 7.83
CA ILE A 125 13.55 -5.65 8.38
C ILE A 125 14.34 -5.80 9.68
N GLU A 126 15.57 -5.28 9.74
CA GLU A 126 16.41 -5.35 10.94
C GLU A 126 15.78 -4.61 12.14
N TYR A 127 15.15 -3.46 11.89
CA TYR A 127 14.45 -2.72 12.94
C TYR A 127 13.26 -3.51 13.49
N HIS A 128 12.48 -4.16 12.63
CA HIS A 128 11.38 -5.03 13.06
C HIS A 128 11.88 -6.25 13.86
N PHE A 129 13.01 -6.84 13.47
CA PHE A 129 13.65 -7.93 14.21
C PHE A 129 14.09 -7.46 15.61
N ASN A 130 14.78 -6.32 15.69
CA ASN A 130 15.28 -5.77 16.94
C ASN A 130 14.17 -5.40 17.92
N LEU A 131 13.04 -4.88 17.43
CA LEU A 131 11.89 -4.56 18.30
C LEU A 131 11.19 -5.83 18.78
N THR A 132 10.94 -6.80 17.90
CA THR A 132 10.25 -8.04 18.28
C THR A 132 11.09 -8.92 19.22
N THR A 133 12.42 -8.95 19.05
CA THR A 133 13.33 -9.65 19.99
C THR A 133 13.42 -9.01 21.36
N ARG A 134 13.18 -7.70 21.49
CA ARG A 134 13.05 -7.00 22.78
C ARG A 134 11.71 -7.24 23.48
N GLY A 135 10.81 -8.02 22.88
CA GLY A 135 9.52 -8.39 23.45
C GLY A 135 8.36 -7.44 23.12
N TYR A 136 8.58 -6.43 22.28
CA TYR A 136 7.51 -5.55 21.82
C TYR A 136 6.49 -6.34 20.99
N ARG A 137 5.22 -6.25 21.38
CA ARG A 137 4.12 -6.90 20.66
C ARG A 137 3.88 -6.22 19.33
N ALA A 138 3.85 -7.02 18.26
CA ALA A 138 3.68 -6.53 16.90
C ALA A 138 2.52 -7.23 16.18
N LEU A 139 1.74 -6.46 15.43
CA LEU A 139 0.80 -6.95 14.43
C LEU A 139 1.25 -6.43 13.07
N VAL A 140 1.51 -7.35 12.16
CA VAL A 140 1.70 -7.05 10.74
C VAL A 140 0.50 -7.58 9.99
N TYR A 141 -0.09 -6.78 9.10
CA TYR A 141 -1.19 -7.24 8.28
C TYR A 141 -1.08 -6.79 6.83
N SER A 142 -1.70 -7.54 5.94
CA SER A 142 -1.75 -7.24 4.51
C SER A 142 -3.13 -7.54 3.93
N GLY A 143 -3.62 -6.68 3.05
CA GLY A 143 -4.72 -7.05 2.16
C GLY A 143 -4.24 -8.09 1.15
N ASP A 144 -5.01 -9.13 0.90
CA ASP A 144 -4.60 -10.22 -0.01
C ASP A 144 -4.80 -9.90 -1.50
N LEU A 145 -5.40 -8.75 -1.84
CA LEU A 145 -5.53 -8.25 -3.21
C LEU A 145 -4.48 -7.19 -3.57
N ASP A 146 -3.58 -6.85 -2.64
CA ASP A 146 -2.51 -5.89 -2.88
C ASP A 146 -1.37 -6.50 -3.70
N LEU A 147 -1.03 -5.88 -4.83
CA LEU A 147 0.14 -6.23 -5.64
C LEU A 147 1.31 -5.26 -5.42
N THR A 148 1.06 -4.10 -4.79
CA THR A 148 2.09 -3.10 -4.48
C THR A 148 3.03 -3.64 -3.41
N ILE A 149 2.47 -4.16 -2.31
CA ILE A 149 3.19 -4.83 -1.24
C ILE A 149 2.48 -6.17 -0.93
N PRO A 150 2.68 -7.19 -1.78
CA PRO A 150 1.91 -8.42 -1.67
C PRO A 150 2.18 -9.13 -0.34
N PHE A 151 1.13 -9.71 0.23
CA PHE A 151 1.20 -10.40 1.52
C PHE A 151 2.26 -11.51 1.54
N SER A 152 2.55 -12.13 0.38
CA SER A 152 3.59 -13.13 0.22
C SER A 152 4.99 -12.57 0.47
N GLY A 153 5.28 -11.35 0.00
CA GLY A 153 6.52 -10.63 0.30
C GLY A 153 6.62 -10.27 1.78
N THR A 154 5.51 -9.81 2.36
CA THR A 154 5.42 -9.52 3.80
C THR A 154 5.68 -10.78 4.64
N HIS A 155 5.04 -11.89 4.30
CA HIS A 155 5.22 -13.16 4.98
C HIS A 155 6.64 -13.71 4.82
N ALA A 156 7.27 -13.51 3.66
CA ALA A 156 8.63 -13.97 3.40
C ALA A 156 9.66 -13.30 4.32
N TRP A 157 9.59 -11.98 4.53
CA TRP A 157 10.53 -11.32 5.46
C TRP A 157 10.22 -11.66 6.91
N ILE A 158 8.95 -11.87 7.29
CA ILE A 158 8.62 -12.32 8.65
C ILE A 158 9.22 -13.71 8.91
N ARG A 159 9.14 -14.61 7.92
CA ARG A 159 9.74 -15.95 8.01
C ARG A 159 11.27 -15.93 8.10
N SER A 160 11.93 -14.91 7.54
CA SER A 160 13.39 -14.81 7.63
C SER A 160 13.90 -14.58 9.06
N PHE A 161 13.03 -14.18 9.99
CA PHE A 161 13.38 -14.08 11.41
C PHE A 161 13.57 -15.43 12.10
N ASN A 162 13.06 -16.51 11.50
CA ASN A 162 13.18 -17.87 12.03
C ASN A 162 12.68 -18.02 13.49
N PHE A 163 11.66 -17.25 13.86
CA PHE A 163 11.00 -17.41 15.16
C PHE A 163 10.17 -18.69 15.21
N SER A 164 10.11 -19.31 16.38
CA SER A 164 9.24 -20.47 16.62
C SER A 164 7.77 -20.09 16.43
N ILE A 165 7.01 -20.96 15.77
CA ILE A 165 5.57 -20.80 15.58
C ILE A 165 4.86 -21.15 16.89
N ALA A 166 4.02 -20.25 17.36
CA ALA A 166 3.21 -20.41 18.58
C ALA A 166 1.75 -20.78 18.28
N ASP A 167 1.22 -20.36 17.13
CA ASP A 167 -0.09 -20.75 16.59
C ASP A 167 0.06 -20.82 15.08
N ASP A 168 -0.18 -22.01 14.51
CA ASP A 168 0.10 -22.31 13.10
C ASP A 168 -0.87 -21.59 12.16
N TRP A 169 -0.50 -21.51 10.88
CA TRP A 169 -1.26 -20.83 9.84
C TRP A 169 -2.70 -21.35 9.75
N ARG A 170 -3.66 -20.49 10.10
CA ARG A 170 -5.09 -20.84 10.10
C ARG A 170 -5.96 -19.67 9.67
N ALA A 171 -7.18 -19.98 9.28
CA ALA A 171 -8.18 -18.94 9.04
C ALA A 171 -8.57 -18.25 10.35
N TRP A 172 -8.75 -16.93 10.31
CA TRP A 172 -9.43 -16.18 11.36
C TRP A 172 -10.81 -15.76 10.88
N HIS A 173 -11.77 -15.74 11.80
CA HIS A 173 -13.19 -15.67 11.45
C HIS A 173 -13.86 -14.43 12.02
N LEU A 174 -14.79 -13.89 11.25
CA LEU A 174 -15.71 -12.84 11.66
C LEU A 174 -17.10 -13.20 11.13
N ASP A 175 -18.09 -13.23 12.01
CA ASP A 175 -19.50 -13.52 11.68
C ASP A 175 -19.69 -14.80 10.85
N GLY A 176 -19.00 -15.88 11.24
CA GLY A 176 -19.13 -17.18 10.59
C GLY A 176 -18.44 -17.28 9.21
N GLN A 177 -17.67 -16.28 8.79
CA GLN A 177 -16.90 -16.29 7.55
C GLN A 177 -15.42 -16.12 7.83
N ALA A 178 -14.58 -16.69 6.96
CA ALA A 178 -13.14 -16.45 6.98
C ALA A 178 -12.88 -15.00 6.58
N ALA A 179 -12.33 -14.20 7.49
CA ALA A 179 -11.95 -12.81 7.25
C ALA A 179 -10.49 -12.69 6.79
N GLY A 180 -9.74 -13.79 6.83
CA GLY A 180 -8.38 -13.93 6.31
C GLY A 180 -7.67 -15.09 6.98
N PHE A 181 -6.33 -15.07 6.94
CA PHE A 181 -5.47 -16.06 7.57
C PHE A 181 -4.51 -15.41 8.56
N THR A 182 -4.10 -16.13 9.58
CA THR A 182 -3.20 -15.63 10.61
C THR A 182 -2.22 -16.69 11.06
N ILE A 183 -1.05 -16.25 11.51
CA ILE A 183 -0.01 -17.05 12.15
C ILE A 183 0.59 -16.23 13.29
N LYS A 184 0.87 -16.90 14.41
CA LYS A 184 1.49 -16.27 15.58
C LYS A 184 2.86 -16.88 15.83
N TYR A 185 3.85 -16.01 16.06
CA TYR A 185 5.20 -16.39 16.45
C TYR A 185 5.42 -16.18 17.94
N ALA A 186 6.35 -16.93 18.52
CA ALA A 186 6.67 -16.90 19.95
C ALA A 186 7.12 -15.51 20.44
N ASN A 187 7.72 -14.70 19.56
CA ASN A 187 8.24 -13.36 19.85
C ASN A 187 7.15 -12.25 19.85
N ASN A 188 5.93 -12.57 20.29
CA ASN A 188 4.79 -11.64 20.31
C ASN A 188 4.48 -10.97 18.95
N LEU A 189 4.84 -11.63 17.85
CA LEU A 189 4.57 -11.18 16.49
C LEU A 189 3.39 -11.97 15.91
N THR A 190 2.35 -11.25 15.49
CA THR A 190 1.21 -11.82 14.76
C THR A 190 1.24 -11.30 13.33
N PHE A 191 1.13 -12.20 12.36
CA PHE A 191 0.87 -11.84 10.97
C PHE A 191 -0.57 -12.22 10.61
N ALA A 192 -1.26 -11.35 9.88
CA ALA A 192 -2.61 -11.61 9.40
C ALA A 192 -2.81 -11.11 7.97
N THR A 193 -3.58 -11.84 7.17
CA THR A 193 -4.15 -11.32 5.93
C THR A 193 -5.57 -10.84 6.17
N VAL A 194 -6.03 -9.87 5.38
CA VAL A 194 -7.43 -9.47 5.30
C VAL A 194 -7.97 -9.90 3.94
N LYS A 195 -8.89 -10.86 3.95
CA LYS A 195 -9.48 -11.44 2.75
C LYS A 195 -10.25 -10.38 1.96
N GLY A 196 -9.92 -10.26 0.68
CA GLY A 196 -10.44 -9.24 -0.21
C GLY A 196 -9.99 -7.83 0.14
N GLY A 197 -8.93 -7.66 0.94
CA GLY A 197 -8.39 -6.37 1.34
C GLY A 197 -7.45 -5.79 0.28
N ARG A 198 -7.56 -4.48 0.05
CA ARG A 198 -6.64 -3.72 -0.83
C ARG A 198 -5.32 -3.38 -0.13
N HIS A 199 -4.43 -2.68 -0.84
CA HIS A 199 -3.27 -2.02 -0.24
C HIS A 199 -3.64 -1.22 1.02
N ALA A 200 -4.71 -0.43 0.93
CA ALA A 200 -5.35 0.21 2.08
C ALA A 200 -6.60 -0.58 2.51
N ALA A 201 -6.41 -1.77 3.08
CA ALA A 201 -7.48 -2.69 3.45
C ALA A 201 -8.63 -2.05 4.26
N PRO A 202 -8.41 -1.12 5.22
CA PRO A 202 -9.51 -0.47 5.94
C PRO A 202 -10.48 0.31 5.03
N GLY A 203 -10.02 0.76 3.85
CA GLY A 203 -10.84 1.51 2.91
C GLY A 203 -11.93 0.68 2.22
N ASN A 204 -11.75 -0.64 2.11
CA ASN A 204 -12.70 -1.55 1.47
C ASN A 204 -13.16 -2.73 2.34
N ARG A 205 -12.41 -3.05 3.40
CA ARG A 205 -12.73 -4.07 4.43
C ARG A 205 -12.73 -3.45 5.84
N PRO A 206 -13.55 -2.41 6.09
CA PRO A 206 -13.51 -1.66 7.35
C PRO A 206 -13.90 -2.54 8.55
N LYS A 207 -14.87 -3.45 8.36
CA LYS A 207 -15.39 -4.31 9.43
C LYS A 207 -14.34 -5.33 9.91
N GLU A 208 -13.69 -5.99 8.96
CA GLU A 208 -12.62 -6.95 9.20
C GLU A 208 -11.41 -6.27 9.84
N CYS A 209 -10.97 -5.14 9.28
CA CYS A 209 -9.85 -4.37 9.83
C CYS A 209 -10.14 -3.86 11.25
N PHE A 210 -11.34 -3.36 11.51
CA PHE A 210 -11.74 -2.93 12.85
C PHE A 210 -11.77 -4.10 13.84
N ALA A 211 -12.34 -5.23 13.47
CA ALA A 211 -12.37 -6.42 14.33
C ALA A 211 -10.95 -6.93 14.64
N MET A 212 -10.06 -6.96 13.64
CA MET A 212 -8.66 -7.32 13.82
C MET A 212 -7.95 -6.35 14.77
N ALA A 213 -8.05 -5.05 14.54
CA ALA A 213 -7.43 -4.02 15.39
C ALA A 213 -7.96 -4.10 16.83
N LYS A 214 -9.28 -4.22 17.00
CA LYS A 214 -9.92 -4.35 18.32
C LYS A 214 -9.45 -5.60 19.05
N ARG A 215 -9.47 -6.77 18.40
CA ARG A 215 -8.98 -8.02 19.01
C ARG A 215 -7.52 -7.89 19.40
N TRP A 216 -6.69 -7.28 18.55
CA TRP A 216 -5.30 -7.05 18.87
C TRP A 216 -5.16 -6.13 20.10
N LEU A 217 -5.79 -4.95 20.12
CA LEU A 217 -5.74 -4.03 21.26
C LEU A 217 -6.24 -4.68 22.57
N ASP A 218 -7.29 -5.51 22.49
CA ASP A 218 -7.89 -6.21 23.64
C ASP A 218 -7.08 -7.46 24.09
N ASN A 219 -5.91 -7.74 23.49
CA ASN A 219 -5.13 -8.98 23.71
C ASN A 219 -5.91 -10.27 23.39
N LYS A 220 -6.87 -10.22 22.48
CA LYS A 220 -7.67 -11.37 22.03
C LYS A 220 -7.06 -12.00 20.78
N PRO A 221 -7.19 -13.33 20.61
CA PRO A 221 -6.77 -14.00 19.39
C PRO A 221 -7.61 -13.53 18.20
N LEU A 222 -7.02 -13.60 17.01
CA LEU A 222 -7.74 -13.47 15.75
C LEU A 222 -8.51 -14.74 15.42
#